data_AF-A0A183HS59-F1
#
_entry.id   AF-A0A183HS59-F1
#
_cell.length_a   1.000
_cell.length_b   1.000
_cell.length_c   1.000
_cell.angle_alpha   90.00
_cell.angle_beta   90.00
_cell.angle_gamma   90.00
#
_symmetry.space_group_name_H-M   'P 1'
#
loop_
_entity.id
_entity.type
_entity.pdbx_description
1 polymer ?
#
loop_
_entity_poly.entity_id
_entity_poly.type
_entity_poly.pdbx_seq_one_letter_code
_entity_poly.pdbx_strand_id
1 'polypeptide(L)'
;LQVLRPFILRRLKSDVEKQLPEKTEYIIKCPLSKRQRCLYDDFMSRRSTRENLRSGSVMSVLNIVMQLRKCCNHPNLFEPRPILSPFVMQPLTIILPGMLLNICQGKDLEETNVLDLFKISPSCDSLFAYSEGHRLAMNEQMLKDYLSTPVDVPIPKLKGFHFSRPPP
;
A
#
# COMPACT_ATOMS: atom_id res chain seq x y z
N LEU A 1 -3.05 -56.64 11.14
CA LEU A 1 -2.67 -56.84 9.71
C LEU A 1 -2.85 -58.29 9.21
N GLN A 2 -3.10 -59.28 10.07
CA GLN A 2 -3.20 -60.71 9.69
C GLN A 2 -4.43 -61.03 8.81
N VAL A 3 -5.51 -60.26 8.96
CA VAL A 3 -6.77 -60.42 8.19
C VAL A 3 -6.65 -59.92 6.74
N LEU A 4 -5.81 -58.92 6.46
CA LEU A 4 -5.68 -58.34 5.11
C LEU A 4 -4.69 -59.08 4.22
N ARG A 5 -3.82 -59.90 4.81
CA ARG A 5 -2.72 -60.60 4.15
C ARG A 5 -3.14 -61.54 3.00
N PRO A 6 -4.26 -62.29 3.06
CA PRO A 6 -4.69 -63.15 1.94
C PRO A 6 -5.32 -62.37 0.78
N PHE A 7 -5.71 -61.11 0.98
CA PHE A 7 -6.40 -60.31 -0.03
C PHE A 7 -5.48 -59.31 -0.76
N ILE A 8 -4.23 -59.17 -0.33
CA ILE A 8 -3.29 -58.19 -0.88
C ILE A 8 -1.95 -58.86 -1.17
N LEU A 9 -1.50 -58.77 -2.43
CA LEU A 9 -0.14 -59.13 -2.81
C LEU A 9 0.78 -57.93 -2.58
N ARG A 10 1.80 -58.10 -1.74
CA ARG A 10 2.86 -57.12 -1.51
C ARG A 10 4.21 -57.73 -1.89
N ARG A 11 4.90 -57.14 -2.86
CA ARG A 11 6.30 -57.46 -3.22
C ARG A 11 7.17 -56.22 -3.11
N LEU A 12 8.44 -56.41 -2.75
CA LEU A 12 9.43 -55.33 -2.72
C LEU A 12 10.16 -55.28 -4.06
N LYS A 13 10.68 -54.09 -4.44
CA LYS A 13 11.40 -53.94 -5.71
C LYS A 13 12.68 -54.78 -5.76
N SER A 14 13.27 -55.05 -4.59
CA SER A 14 14.36 -56.01 -4.38
C SER A 14 14.04 -57.43 -4.83
N ASP A 15 12.77 -57.85 -4.75
CA ASP A 15 12.36 -59.23 -4.96
C ASP A 15 12.05 -59.52 -6.44
N VAL A 16 11.90 -58.48 -7.25
CA VAL A 16 11.36 -58.58 -8.62
C VAL A 16 12.35 -58.14 -9.68
N GLU A 17 13.15 -57.09 -9.44
CA GLU A 17 13.97 -56.46 -10.47
C GLU A 17 15.41 -56.25 -9.99
N LYS A 18 16.30 -57.19 -10.33
CA LYS A 18 17.71 -57.21 -9.87
C LYS A 18 18.65 -56.31 -10.67
N GLN A 19 18.18 -55.77 -11.80
CA GLN A 19 18.98 -54.91 -12.69
C GLN A 19 18.82 -53.41 -12.39
N LEU A 20 17.97 -53.04 -11.44
CA LEU A 20 17.79 -51.63 -11.07
C LEU A 20 18.97 -51.12 -10.23
N PRO A 21 19.48 -49.91 -10.54
CA PRO A 21 20.50 -49.27 -9.73
C PRO A 21 19.94 -48.87 -8.36
N GLU A 22 20.85 -48.65 -7.41
CA GLU A 22 20.51 -48.25 -6.04
C GLU A 22 19.89 -46.84 -6.02
N LYS A 23 18.86 -46.65 -5.20
CA LYS A 23 18.21 -45.36 -5.01
C LYS A 23 19.03 -44.50 -4.05
N THR A 24 19.69 -43.47 -4.56
CA THR A 24 20.36 -42.45 -3.72
C THR A 24 19.45 -41.25 -3.50
N GLU A 25 19.38 -40.75 -2.26
CA GLU A 25 18.62 -39.54 -1.90
C GLU A 25 19.57 -38.41 -1.49
N TYR A 26 19.41 -37.24 -2.11
CA TYR A 26 20.18 -36.04 -1.80
C TYR A 26 19.28 -35.00 -1.14
N ILE A 27 19.66 -34.54 0.05
CA ILE A 27 18.91 -33.51 0.80
C ILE A 27 19.63 -32.18 0.66
N ILE A 28 19.06 -31.27 -0.15
CA ILE A 28 19.60 -29.92 -0.37
C ILE A 28 18.80 -28.93 0.49
N LYS A 29 19.48 -28.21 1.37
CA LYS A 29 18.88 -27.18 2.22
C LYS A 29 18.91 -25.83 1.50
N CYS A 30 17.74 -25.24 1.26
CA CYS A 30 17.61 -23.93 0.60
C CYS A 30 17.19 -22.85 1.61
N PRO A 31 17.91 -21.71 1.69
CA PRO A 31 17.49 -20.58 2.52
C PRO A 31 16.30 -19.83 1.90
N LEU A 32 15.52 -19.14 2.75
CA LEU A 32 14.45 -18.25 2.29
C LEU A 32 15.01 -16.97 1.65
N SER A 33 14.35 -16.50 0.59
CA SER A 33 14.64 -15.19 0.00
C SER A 33 14.25 -14.03 0.93
N LYS A 34 14.80 -12.84 0.69
CA LYS A 34 14.50 -11.63 1.49
C LYS A 34 13.01 -11.31 1.54
N ARG A 35 12.31 -11.40 0.40
CA ARG A 35 10.85 -11.18 0.30
C ARG A 35 10.08 -12.24 1.07
N GLN A 36 10.44 -13.52 0.95
CA GLN A 36 9.77 -14.59 1.70
C GLN A 36 9.95 -14.41 3.20
N ARG A 37 11.15 -14.02 3.66
CA ARG A 37 11.39 -13.74 5.08
C ARG A 37 10.49 -12.60 5.59
N CYS A 38 10.43 -11.49 4.86
CA CYS A 38 9.52 -10.39 5.19
C CYS A 38 8.08 -10.87 5.30
N LEU A 39 7.55 -11.54 4.26
CA LEU A 39 6.18 -12.05 4.25
C LEU A 39 5.90 -13.05 5.37
N TYR A 40 6.89 -13.89 5.71
CA TYR A 40 6.82 -14.86 6.79
C TYR A 40 6.71 -14.17 8.15
N ASP A 41 7.60 -13.20 8.42
CA ASP A 41 7.64 -12.44 9.66
C ASP A 41 6.39 -11.55 9.81
N ASP A 42 5.97 -10.91 8.72
CA ASP A 42 4.74 -10.13 8.64
C ASP A 42 3.51 -11.00 8.94
N PHE A 43 3.44 -12.20 8.38
CA PHE A 43 2.34 -13.12 8.65
C PHE A 43 2.31 -13.62 10.11
N MET A 44 3.49 -13.89 10.68
CA MET A 44 3.65 -14.32 12.07
C MET A 44 3.38 -13.21 13.09
N SER A 45 3.65 -11.96 12.71
CA SER A 45 3.41 -10.80 13.57
C SER A 45 1.93 -10.40 13.64
N ARG A 46 1.11 -10.79 12.64
CA ARG A 46 -0.35 -10.53 12.63
C ARG A 46 -1.00 -11.01 13.94
N ARG A 47 -1.77 -10.11 14.58
CA ARG A 47 -2.46 -10.38 15.85
C ARG A 47 -3.36 -11.61 15.75
N SER A 48 -4.13 -11.73 14.67
CA SER A 48 -5.01 -12.86 14.42
C SER A 48 -4.25 -14.18 14.39
N THR A 49 -3.10 -14.25 13.72
CA THR A 49 -2.25 -15.46 13.68
C THR A 49 -1.78 -15.84 15.09
N ARG A 50 -1.34 -14.86 15.88
CA ARG A 50 -0.84 -15.09 17.25
C ARG A 50 -1.93 -15.56 18.20
N GLU A 51 -3.13 -14.97 18.11
CA GLU A 51 -4.29 -15.39 18.91
C GLU A 51 -4.73 -16.81 18.55
N ASN A 52 -4.75 -17.13 17.27
CA ASN A 52 -5.06 -18.47 16.76
C ASN A 52 -4.05 -19.54 17.18
N LEU A 53 -2.78 -19.19 17.31
CA LEU A 53 -1.76 -20.08 17.88
C LEU A 53 -1.96 -20.27 19.39
N ARG A 54 -2.38 -19.21 20.11
CA ARG A 54 -2.63 -19.25 21.56
C ARG A 54 -3.90 -20.02 21.94
N SER A 55 -4.93 -19.98 21.09
CA SER A 55 -6.18 -20.69 21.34
C SER A 55 -6.05 -22.22 21.27
N GLY A 56 -4.95 -22.73 20.68
CA GLY A 56 -4.64 -24.16 20.66
C GLY A 56 -5.52 -25.01 19.74
N SER A 57 -6.37 -24.39 18.91
CA SER A 57 -7.21 -25.11 17.95
C SER A 57 -6.36 -25.72 16.83
N VAL A 58 -6.37 -27.05 16.74
CA VAL A 58 -5.61 -27.82 15.74
C VAL A 58 -5.93 -27.36 14.31
N MET A 59 -7.20 -27.07 14.02
CA MET A 59 -7.62 -26.59 12.70
C MET A 59 -7.02 -25.22 12.36
N SER A 60 -6.93 -24.35 13.36
CA SER A 60 -6.33 -23.03 13.18
C SER A 60 -4.82 -23.13 12.93
N VAL A 61 -4.14 -23.98 13.70
CA VAL A 61 -2.71 -24.26 13.51
C VAL A 61 -2.45 -24.87 12.13
N LEU A 62 -3.27 -25.82 11.68
CA LEU A 62 -3.14 -26.42 10.35
C LEU A 62 -3.28 -25.38 9.23
N ASN A 63 -4.23 -24.44 9.37
CA ASN A 63 -4.39 -23.35 8.41
C ASN A 63 -3.14 -22.45 8.37
N ILE A 64 -2.60 -22.08 9.54
CA ILE A 64 -1.37 -21.29 9.63
C ILE A 64 -0.21 -22.01 8.94
N VAL A 65 0.00 -23.30 9.24
CA VAL A 65 1.06 -24.11 8.62
C VAL A 65 0.88 -24.21 7.11
N MET A 66 -0.36 -24.35 6.63
CA MET A 66 -0.65 -24.33 5.19
C MET A 66 -0.21 -23.02 4.53
N GLN A 67 -0.45 -21.87 5.16
CA GLN A 67 -0.04 -20.58 4.59
C GLN A 67 1.49 -20.42 4.57
N LEU A 68 2.18 -20.87 5.61
CA LEU A 68 3.65 -20.87 5.64
C LEU A 68 4.23 -21.76 4.55
N ARG A 69 3.64 -22.94 4.32
CA ARG A 69 4.05 -23.83 3.22
C ARG A 69 3.92 -23.14 1.86
N LYS A 70 2.84 -22.36 1.64
CA LYS A 70 2.70 -21.56 0.41
C LYS A 70 3.83 -20.54 0.27
N CYS A 71 4.16 -19.81 1.34
CA CYS A 71 5.25 -18.83 1.34
C CYS A 71 6.62 -19.46 1.00
N CYS A 72 6.93 -20.61 1.60
CA CYS A 72 8.16 -21.35 1.32
C CYS A 72 8.24 -21.88 -0.12
N ASN A 73 7.13 -22.39 -0.66
CA ASN A 73 7.08 -22.90 -2.03
C ASN A 73 7.26 -21.79 -3.05
N HIS A 74 6.45 -20.73 -2.97
CA HIS A 74 6.58 -19.56 -3.84
C HIS A 74 5.82 -18.35 -3.27
N PRO A 75 6.43 -17.15 -3.17
CA PRO A 75 5.80 -16.00 -2.52
C PRO A 75 4.50 -15.54 -3.20
N ASN A 76 4.35 -15.73 -4.52
CA ASN A 76 3.12 -15.34 -5.22
C ASN A 76 1.92 -16.25 -4.92
N LEU A 77 2.12 -17.44 -4.34
CA LEU A 77 1.02 -18.30 -3.86
C LEU A 77 0.45 -17.81 -2.52
N PHE A 78 1.21 -16.97 -1.82
CA PHE A 78 0.82 -16.35 -0.57
C PHE A 78 0.29 -14.95 -0.80
N GLU A 79 1.10 -14.08 -1.42
CA GLU A 79 0.73 -12.71 -1.74
C GLU A 79 1.33 -12.32 -3.11
N PRO A 80 0.50 -12.11 -4.14
CA PRO A 80 1.00 -11.70 -5.45
C PRO A 80 1.65 -10.31 -5.35
N ARG A 81 2.66 -10.06 -6.19
CA ARG A 81 3.30 -8.75 -6.22
C ARG A 81 2.33 -7.74 -6.84
N PRO A 82 2.07 -6.58 -6.20
CA PRO A 82 1.24 -5.55 -6.80
C PRO A 82 1.92 -4.98 -8.05
N ILE A 83 1.10 -4.60 -9.03
CA ILE A 83 1.57 -3.88 -10.22
C ILE A 83 1.80 -2.43 -9.82
N LEU A 84 2.98 -1.90 -10.12
CA LEU A 84 3.30 -0.49 -9.88
C LEU A 84 2.85 0.32 -11.09
N SER A 85 1.79 1.12 -10.93
CA SER A 85 1.37 2.14 -11.90
C SER A 85 1.58 3.53 -11.29
N PRO A 86 1.86 4.56 -12.11
CA PRO A 86 1.85 5.94 -11.64
C PRO A 86 0.53 6.27 -10.95
N PHE A 87 0.60 6.97 -9.82
CA PHE A 87 -0.59 7.41 -9.11
C PHE A 87 -1.31 8.48 -9.94
N VAL A 88 -2.57 8.22 -10.30
CA VAL A 88 -3.41 9.17 -11.04
C VAL A 88 -4.17 10.03 -10.03
N MET A 89 -3.85 11.32 -9.98
CA MET A 89 -4.60 12.30 -9.21
C MET A 89 -5.62 13.00 -10.11
N GLN A 90 -6.81 13.26 -9.59
CA GLN A 90 -7.77 14.13 -10.29
C GLN A 90 -7.19 15.54 -10.43
N PRO A 91 -7.40 16.22 -11.57
CA PRO A 91 -6.96 17.60 -11.71
C PRO A 91 -7.66 18.46 -10.66
N LEU A 92 -6.89 19.32 -9.98
CA LEU A 92 -7.43 20.33 -9.08
C LEU A 92 -8.15 21.38 -9.93
N THR A 93 -9.48 21.40 -9.87
CA THR A 93 -10.29 22.44 -10.49
C THR A 93 -10.46 23.59 -9.50
N ILE A 94 -9.74 24.68 -9.72
CA ILE A 94 -9.91 25.92 -8.96
C ILE A 94 -10.93 26.76 -9.71
N ILE A 95 -12.08 27.04 -9.09
CA ILE A 95 -13.05 28.00 -9.61
C ILE A 95 -12.57 29.39 -9.17
N LEU A 96 -12.04 30.16 -10.11
CA LEU A 96 -11.62 31.53 -9.87
C LEU A 96 -12.78 32.48 -10.19
N PRO A 97 -13.23 33.34 -9.26
CA PRO A 97 -14.16 34.42 -9.58
C PRO A 97 -13.62 35.28 -10.73
N GLY A 98 -14.44 35.60 -11.73
CA GLY A 98 -14.02 36.35 -12.93
C GLY A 98 -13.39 37.72 -12.63
N MET A 99 -13.70 38.29 -11.48
CA MET A 99 -13.05 39.50 -10.97
C MET A 99 -11.54 39.32 -10.71
N LEU A 100 -11.08 38.16 -10.22
CA LEU A 100 -9.65 37.87 -10.08
C LEU A 100 -8.93 37.82 -11.43
N LEU A 101 -9.61 37.36 -12.49
CA LEU A 101 -9.05 37.37 -13.85
C LEU A 101 -8.90 38.81 -14.37
N ASN A 102 -9.85 39.69 -14.09
CA ASN A 102 -9.77 41.11 -14.45
C ASN A 102 -8.63 41.83 -13.71
N ILE A 103 -8.39 41.49 -12.44
CA ILE A 103 -7.23 41.97 -11.67
C ILE A 103 -5.92 41.51 -12.32
N CYS A 104 -5.78 40.22 -12.66
CA CYS A 104 -4.59 39.70 -13.34
C CYS A 104 -4.36 40.31 -14.72
N GLN A 105 -5.41 40.83 -15.36
CA GLN A 105 -5.34 41.52 -16.65
C GLN A 105 -5.12 43.04 -16.53
N GLY A 106 -4.94 43.58 -15.32
CA GLY A 106 -4.63 44.99 -15.09
C GLY A 106 -5.77 45.96 -15.40
N LYS A 107 -7.03 45.51 -15.27
CA LYS A 107 -8.21 46.39 -15.39
C LYS A 107 -8.55 46.96 -14.02
N ASP A 108 -8.79 48.27 -13.96
CA ASP A 108 -8.99 49.02 -12.71
C ASP A 108 -10.22 48.53 -11.92
N LEU A 109 -10.01 48.26 -10.63
CA LEU A 109 -11.04 47.94 -9.65
C LEU A 109 -11.36 49.19 -8.83
N GLU A 110 -12.20 50.07 -9.38
CA GLU A 110 -12.58 51.30 -8.68
C GLU A 110 -13.74 51.09 -7.68
N GLU A 111 -14.50 49.98 -7.72
CA GLU A 111 -15.73 49.88 -6.91
C GLU A 111 -16.04 48.50 -6.28
N THR A 112 -15.07 47.59 -6.09
CA THR A 112 -15.41 46.24 -5.60
C THR A 112 -14.69 45.85 -4.31
N ASN A 113 -15.47 45.53 -3.27
CA ASN A 113 -15.00 45.05 -1.98
C ASN A 113 -14.22 43.74 -2.15
N VAL A 114 -12.92 43.80 -1.91
CA VAL A 114 -11.97 42.68 -2.00
C VAL A 114 -12.39 41.50 -1.11
N LEU A 115 -13.15 41.75 -0.05
CA LEU A 115 -13.65 40.71 0.87
C LEU A 115 -14.76 39.83 0.27
N ASP A 116 -15.52 40.31 -0.73
CA ASP A 116 -16.54 39.48 -1.39
C ASP A 116 -15.93 38.42 -2.32
N LEU A 117 -14.66 38.58 -2.72
CA LEU A 117 -13.91 37.60 -3.52
C LEU A 117 -13.54 36.33 -2.75
N PHE A 118 -13.38 36.43 -1.43
CA PHE A 118 -13.01 35.32 -0.56
C PHE A 118 -14.22 34.64 0.09
N LYS A 119 -15.45 35.04 -0.27
CA LYS A 119 -16.65 34.29 0.09
C LYS A 119 -16.68 32.98 -0.71
N ILE A 120 -16.17 31.91 -0.10
CA ILE A 120 -16.30 30.55 -0.60
C ILE A 120 -17.80 30.27 -0.73
N SER A 121 -18.30 30.16 -1.96
CA SER A 121 -19.70 29.76 -2.22
C SER A 121 -19.98 28.41 -1.56
N PRO A 122 -21.08 28.25 -0.81
CA PRO A 122 -21.42 27.01 -0.12
C PRO A 122 -21.91 25.90 -1.06
N SER A 123 -21.81 26.08 -2.38
CA SER A 123 -22.31 25.12 -3.38
C SER A 123 -21.44 23.85 -3.53
N CYS A 124 -20.64 23.50 -2.53
CA CYS A 124 -19.92 22.24 -2.49
C CYS A 124 -20.69 21.28 -1.58
N ASP A 125 -21.26 20.21 -2.15
CA ASP A 125 -22.05 19.18 -1.46
C ASP A 125 -21.28 18.38 -0.38
N SER A 126 -20.05 18.79 -0.02
CA SER A 126 -19.27 18.15 1.03
C SER A 126 -19.37 18.94 2.35
N LEU A 127 -19.98 18.29 3.34
CA LEU A 127 -20.13 18.80 4.72
C LEU A 127 -18.78 19.20 5.37
N PHE A 128 -17.69 18.55 4.94
CA PHE A 128 -16.31 18.85 5.36
C PHE A 128 -15.78 20.19 4.82
N ALA A 129 -16.10 20.53 3.57
CA ALA A 129 -15.67 21.81 2.98
C ALA A 129 -16.38 22.99 3.65
N TYR A 130 -17.61 22.81 4.10
CA TYR A 130 -18.36 23.84 4.83
C TYR A 130 -17.75 24.12 6.22
N SER A 131 -17.39 23.06 6.97
CA SER A 131 -16.81 23.21 8.31
C SER A 131 -15.41 23.83 8.28
N GLU A 132 -14.58 23.47 7.29
CA GLU A 132 -13.22 24.01 7.17
C GLU A 132 -13.18 25.35 6.41
N GLY A 133 -14.16 25.65 5.56
CA GLY A 133 -14.25 26.92 4.84
C GLY A 133 -14.36 28.11 5.79
N HIS A 134 -15.07 27.95 6.91
CA HIS A 134 -15.18 29.00 7.93
C HIS A 134 -13.90 29.17 8.76
N ARG A 135 -13.05 28.13 8.83
CA ARG A 135 -11.74 28.11 9.51
C ARG A 135 -10.63 28.71 8.64
N LEU A 136 -10.79 28.59 7.32
CA LEU A 136 -9.87 29.11 6.29
C LEU A 136 -10.27 30.50 5.79
N ALA A 137 -11.43 31.02 6.21
CA ALA A 137 -11.83 32.39 5.95
C ALA A 137 -10.77 33.34 6.52
N MET A 138 -9.99 33.95 5.62
CA MET A 138 -8.96 34.92 5.99
C MET A 138 -9.62 36.13 6.66
N ASN A 139 -9.29 36.39 7.92
CA ASN A 139 -9.67 37.64 8.56
C ASN A 139 -8.96 38.81 7.86
N GLU A 140 -9.63 39.95 7.74
CA GLU A 140 -9.08 41.16 7.12
C GLU A 140 -7.71 41.57 7.72
N GLN A 141 -7.53 41.33 9.02
CA GLN A 141 -6.26 41.53 9.72
C GLN A 141 -5.16 40.58 9.24
N MET A 142 -5.44 39.27 9.09
CA MET A 142 -4.45 38.31 8.58
C MET A 142 -4.03 38.64 7.14
N LEU A 143 -4.96 39.15 6.33
CA LEU A 143 -4.67 39.51 4.94
C LEU A 143 -3.78 40.75 4.86
N LYS A 144 -4.00 41.74 5.74
CA LYS A 144 -3.11 42.92 5.89
C LYS A 144 -1.71 42.54 6.40
N ASP A 145 -1.63 41.57 7.30
CA ASP A 145 -0.35 41.05 7.81
C ASP A 145 0.44 40.30 6.72
N TYR A 146 -0.25 39.53 5.87
CA TYR A 146 0.37 38.83 4.73
C TYR A 146 0.83 39.76 3.60
N LEU A 147 0.06 40.82 3.30
CA LEU A 147 0.41 41.78 2.25
C LEU A 147 1.53 42.74 2.67
N SER A 148 1.76 42.91 3.97
CA SER A 148 2.87 43.71 4.51
C SER A 148 4.17 42.90 4.64
N THR A 149 4.13 41.59 4.41
CA THR A 149 5.34 40.75 4.41
C THR A 149 6.04 40.87 3.04
N PRO A 150 7.33 41.28 2.98
CA PRO A 150 8.05 41.37 1.72
C PRO A 150 8.19 39.96 1.10
N VAL A 151 7.76 39.83 -0.16
CA VAL A 151 7.75 38.58 -0.92
C VAL A 151 9.14 38.27 -1.46
N ASP A 152 10.09 38.01 -0.56
CA ASP A 152 11.39 37.42 -0.89
C ASP A 152 11.46 36.02 -0.28
N VAL A 153 10.49 35.17 -0.62
CA VAL A 153 10.64 33.73 -0.40
C VAL A 153 11.25 33.15 -1.67
N PRO A 154 12.56 32.82 -1.69
CA PRO A 154 13.16 32.20 -2.85
C PRO A 154 12.41 30.90 -3.15
N ILE A 155 11.98 30.74 -4.41
CA ILE A 155 11.30 29.53 -4.89
C ILE A 155 12.17 28.34 -4.46
N PRO A 156 11.63 27.40 -3.66
CA PRO A 156 12.41 26.25 -3.23
C PRO A 156 12.85 25.51 -4.49
N LYS A 157 14.17 25.34 -4.66
CA LYS A 157 14.74 24.55 -5.75
C LYS A 157 14.32 23.10 -5.56
N LEU A 158 13.15 22.74 -6.09
CA LEU A 158 12.71 21.36 -6.17
C LEU A 158 13.71 20.62 -7.07
N LYS A 159 14.58 19.79 -6.47
CA LYS A 159 15.36 18.83 -7.26
C LYS A 159 14.35 17.93 -7.99
N GLY A 160 14.59 17.71 -9.29
CA GLY A 160 13.74 16.87 -10.13
C GLY A 160 13.48 15.50 -9.49
N PHE A 161 12.35 14.89 -9.85
CA PHE A 161 11.95 13.57 -9.36
C PHE A 161 13.06 12.54 -9.62
N HIS A 162 13.76 12.14 -8.56
CA HIS A 162 14.73 11.06 -8.61
C HIS A 162 14.04 9.75 -8.22
N PHE A 163 13.95 8.81 -9.17
CA PHE A 163 13.57 7.44 -8.88
C PHE A 163 14.76 6.71 -8.26
N SER A 164 14.79 6.62 -6.93
CA SER A 164 15.76 5.79 -6.21
C SER A 164 15.40 4.32 -6.43
N ARG A 165 16.12 3.64 -7.34
CA ARG A 165 16.03 2.17 -7.43
C ARG A 165 16.78 1.59 -6.22
N PRO A 166 16.16 0.73 -5.38
CA PRO A 166 16.89 0.11 -4.28
C PRO A 166 17.99 -0.82 -4.81
N PRO A 167 19.14 -0.91 -4.10
CA PRO A 167 20.28 -1.71 -4.54
C PRO A 167 19.93 -3.22 -4.60
N PRO A 168 20.69 -4.00 -5.41
CA PRO A 168 20.45 -5.42 -5.65
C PRO A 168 20.46 -6.28 -4.38
#